data_AF-A0A3B8K9M9-F1
#
_entry.id   AF-A0A3B8K9M9-F1
#
_cell.length_a   1.000
_cell.length_b   1.000
_cell.length_c   1.000
_cell.angle_alpha   90.00
_cell.angle_beta   90.00
_cell.angle_gamma   90.00
#
_symmetry.space_group_name_H-M   'P 1'
#
loop_
_entity.id
_entity.type
_entity.pdbx_description
1 polymer ?
#
loop_
_entity_poly.entity_id
_entity_poly.type
_entity_poly.pdbx_seq_one_letter_code
_entity_poly.pdbx_strand_id
1 'polypeptide(L)'
;MTRVTDESTFRRRRFIAGALGLGAIGAFSGLRYGDGVSVAKETKPQQVASVDSGMLVSQESGERLTTKYAATHYNNAYEFGWDKTDPYQKSGAFELKPWQVTFDGLCAKPGTFDLDDLMGMPFSHLEERIYDFR
;
A
#
# COMPACT_ATOMS: atom_id res chain seq x y z
N MET A 1 28.74 11.93 -3.17
CA MET A 1 29.42 10.79 -3.82
C MET A 1 28.94 9.51 -3.17
N THR A 2 27.94 8.85 -3.75
CA THR A 2 27.31 7.63 -3.22
C THR A 2 28.20 6.44 -3.57
N ARG A 3 28.92 5.90 -2.58
CA ARG A 3 29.76 4.71 -2.76
C ARG A 3 28.84 3.49 -2.89
N VAL A 4 28.52 3.11 -4.12
CA VAL A 4 27.86 1.83 -4.42
C VAL A 4 28.86 0.71 -4.11
N THR A 5 28.44 -0.26 -3.30
CA THR A 5 29.31 -1.39 -2.94
C THR A 5 29.58 -2.24 -4.18
N ASP A 6 30.84 -2.62 -4.39
CA ASP A 6 31.26 -3.44 -5.52
C ASP A 6 30.49 -4.77 -5.59
N GLU A 7 30.15 -5.19 -6.81
CA GLU A 7 29.29 -6.35 -7.05
C GLU A 7 29.87 -7.64 -6.45
N SER A 8 31.19 -7.80 -6.49
CA SER A 8 31.87 -8.98 -5.94
C SER A 8 31.68 -9.09 -4.42
N THR A 9 31.66 -7.95 -3.74
CA THR A 9 31.45 -7.85 -2.29
C THR A 9 30.01 -8.15 -1.93
N PHE A 10 29.05 -7.66 -2.72
CA PHE A 10 27.63 -7.98 -2.53
C PHE A 10 27.33 -9.47 -2.72
N ARG A 11 27.83 -10.08 -3.81
CA ARG A 11 27.65 -11.51 -4.10
C ARG A 11 28.25 -12.39 -2.99
N ARG A 12 29.44 -12.06 -2.50
CA ARG A 12 30.11 -12.80 -1.41
C ARG A 12 29.33 -12.73 -0.10
N ARG A 13 28.81 -11.55 0.27
CA ARG A 13 27.97 -11.39 1.47
C ARG A 13 26.67 -12.17 1.37
N ARG A 14 26.03 -12.16 0.20
CA ARG A 14 24.80 -12.93 -0.04
C ARG A 14 25.05 -14.45 0.07
N PHE A 15 26.17 -14.93 -0.43
CA PHE A 15 26.55 -16.33 -0.30
C PHE A 15 26.80 -16.74 1.16
N ILE A 16 27.58 -15.93 1.91
CA ILE A 16 27.89 -16.20 3.33
C ILE A 16 26.62 -16.17 4.18
N ALA A 17 25.74 -15.18 3.97
CA ALA A 17 24.47 -15.09 4.67
C ALA A 17 23.55 -16.30 4.38
N GLY A 18 23.50 -16.76 3.12
CA GLY A 18 22.76 -17.97 2.74
C GLY A 18 23.32 -19.24 3.38
N ALA A 19 24.65 -19.39 3.43
CA ALA A 19 25.31 -20.55 4.04
C ALA A 19 25.11 -20.61 5.56
N LEU A 20 25.19 -19.47 6.26
CA LEU A 20 24.94 -19.39 7.70
C LEU A 20 23.47 -19.66 8.06
N GLY A 21 22.53 -19.22 7.21
CA GLY A 21 21.10 -19.52 7.38
C GLY A 21 20.78 -21.02 7.33
N LEU A 22 21.41 -21.76 6.41
CA LEU A 22 21.23 -23.21 6.30
C LEU A 22 21.88 -23.98 7.46
N GLY A 23 23.04 -23.53 7.94
CA GLY A 23 23.74 -24.16 9.07
C GLY A 23 22.98 -24.00 10.41
N ALA A 24 22.39 -22.83 10.64
CA ALA A 24 21.61 -22.57 11.86
C ALA A 24 20.32 -23.40 11.93
N ILE A 25 19.64 -23.61 10.79
CA ILE A 25 18.42 -24.43 10.72
C ILE A 25 18.77 -25.92 10.92
N GLY A 26 19.84 -26.42 10.30
CA GLY A 26 20.26 -27.81 10.43
C GLY A 26 20.66 -28.21 11.85
N ALA A 27 21.41 -27.35 12.55
CA ALA A 27 21.81 -27.60 13.93
C ALA A 27 20.64 -27.51 14.93
N PHE A 28 19.69 -26.59 14.70
CA PHE A 28 18.53 -26.43 15.59
C PHE A 28 17.50 -27.56 15.43
N SER A 29 17.28 -28.05 14.20
CA SER A 29 16.42 -29.21 13.93
C SER A 29 17.01 -30.51 14.48
N GLY A 30 18.33 -30.71 14.34
CA GLY A 30 19.01 -31.91 14.85
C GLY A 30 19.05 -32.02 16.38
N LEU A 31 19.06 -30.90 17.11
CA LEU A 31 19.08 -30.90 18.58
C LEU A 31 17.68 -30.98 19.22
N ARG A 32 16.62 -30.53 18.51
CA ARG A 32 15.24 -30.52 19.05
C ARG A 32 14.40 -31.73 18.68
N TYR A 33 14.63 -32.34 17.53
CA TYR A 33 13.84 -33.48 17.05
C TYR A 33 14.80 -34.62 16.68
N GLY A 34 15.10 -35.46 17.66
CA GLY A 34 15.76 -36.74 17.40
C GLY A 34 14.94 -37.56 16.40
N ASP A 35 15.65 -38.15 15.44
CA ASP A 35 15.22 -39.20 14.51
C ASP A 35 13.88 -39.02 13.78
N GLY A 36 13.64 -37.80 13.27
CA GLY A 36 12.42 -37.52 12.51
C GLY A 36 12.52 -36.33 11.58
N VAL A 37 13.33 -36.44 10.52
CA VAL A 37 13.27 -35.48 9.40
C VAL A 37 12.05 -35.83 8.54
N SER A 38 10.92 -35.22 8.86
CA SER A 38 9.77 -35.22 7.97
C SER A 38 10.03 -34.22 6.84
N VAL A 39 10.33 -34.73 5.65
CA VAL A 39 10.40 -33.91 4.43
C VAL A 39 9.02 -33.29 4.22
N ALA A 40 8.94 -31.97 4.31
CA ALA A 40 7.74 -31.23 3.95
C ALA A 40 7.41 -31.57 2.49
N LYS A 41 6.26 -32.21 2.29
CA LYS A 41 5.72 -32.57 0.98
C LYS A 41 5.75 -31.31 0.11
N GLU A 42 6.30 -31.41 -1.11
CA GLU A 42 6.27 -30.34 -2.10
C GLU A 42 4.84 -29.79 -2.19
N THR A 43 4.63 -28.63 -1.58
CA THR A 43 3.41 -27.87 -1.80
C THR A 43 3.57 -27.38 -3.22
N LYS A 44 2.82 -28.01 -4.15
CA LYS A 44 2.67 -27.53 -5.53
C LYS A 44 2.59 -26.00 -5.44
N PRO A 45 3.45 -25.24 -6.13
CA PRO A 45 3.36 -23.80 -6.09
C PRO A 45 1.93 -23.47 -6.51
N GLN A 46 1.15 -22.99 -5.55
CA GLN A 46 -0.15 -22.44 -5.83
C GLN A 46 0.14 -21.42 -6.91
N GLN A 47 -0.47 -21.60 -8.08
CA GLN A 47 -0.46 -20.57 -9.10
C GLN A 47 -1.09 -19.35 -8.43
N VAL A 48 -0.25 -18.52 -7.81
CA VAL A 48 -0.50 -17.11 -7.68
C VAL A 48 -0.81 -16.73 -9.11
N ALA A 49 -2.10 -16.48 -9.35
CA ALA A 49 -2.54 -15.89 -10.59
C ALA A 49 -1.49 -14.84 -10.91
N SER A 50 -0.93 -14.90 -12.12
CA SER A 50 -0.13 -13.81 -12.63
C SER A 50 -1.01 -12.58 -12.49
N VAL A 51 -0.85 -11.85 -11.39
CA VAL A 51 -1.41 -10.53 -11.22
C VAL A 51 -0.70 -9.82 -12.33
N ASP A 52 -1.44 -9.58 -13.41
CA ASP A 52 -1.03 -8.72 -14.48
C ASP A 52 -0.62 -7.42 -13.81
N SER A 53 0.67 -7.32 -13.51
CA SER A 53 1.29 -6.18 -12.89
C SER A 53 1.54 -5.18 -14.01
N GLY A 54 0.52 -5.02 -14.86
CA GLY A 54 0.40 -3.94 -15.81
C GLY A 54 0.52 -2.69 -14.97
N MET A 55 1.70 -2.11 -15.03
CA MET A 55 2.01 -0.85 -14.39
C MET A 55 0.95 0.12 -14.89
N LEU A 56 0.03 0.53 -14.03
CA LEU A 56 -0.92 1.56 -14.40
C LEU A 56 -0.09 2.82 -14.60
N VAL A 57 -0.15 3.37 -15.80
CA VAL A 57 0.62 4.55 -16.18
C VAL A 57 -0.36 5.59 -16.69
N SER A 58 -0.22 6.82 -16.21
CA SER A 58 -0.96 7.96 -16.72
C SER A 58 -0.69 8.13 -18.21
N GLN A 59 -1.75 8.24 -19.02
CA GLN A 59 -1.59 8.49 -20.47
C GLN A 59 -1.04 9.89 -20.75
N GLU A 60 -1.27 10.85 -19.86
CA GLU A 60 -0.83 12.24 -20.05
C GLU A 60 0.58 12.49 -19.48
N SER A 61 0.85 12.02 -18.26
CA SER A 61 2.13 12.28 -17.57
C SER A 61 3.15 11.16 -17.72
N GLY A 62 2.73 9.94 -18.12
CA GLY A 62 3.62 8.77 -18.14
C GLY A 62 4.03 8.26 -16.76
N GLU A 63 3.45 8.80 -15.68
CA GLU A 63 3.77 8.44 -14.32
C GLU A 63 3.05 7.16 -13.89
N ARG A 64 3.69 6.39 -12.99
CA ARG A 64 3.10 5.19 -12.43
C ARG A 64 1.99 5.57 -11.45
N LEU A 65 0.79 5.10 -11.73
CA LEU A 65 -0.38 5.26 -10.89
C LEU A 65 -0.43 4.20 -9.79
N THR A 66 -0.85 4.62 -8.61
CA THR A 66 -1.25 3.72 -7.53
C THR A 66 -2.50 2.95 -7.95
N THR A 67 -2.54 1.65 -7.70
CA THR A 67 -3.73 0.85 -8.04
C THR A 67 -4.92 1.30 -7.21
N LYS A 68 -6.12 1.24 -7.79
CA LYS A 68 -7.37 1.58 -7.08
C LYS A 68 -7.50 0.79 -5.77
N TYR A 69 -7.11 -0.49 -5.77
CA TYR A 69 -7.14 -1.33 -4.57
C TYR A 69 -6.25 -0.78 -3.47
N ALA A 70 -4.99 -0.44 -3.79
CA ALA A 70 -4.08 0.14 -2.81
C ALA A 70 -4.60 1.48 -2.28
N ALA A 71 -5.11 2.35 -3.16
CA ALA A 71 -5.66 3.65 -2.77
C ALA A 71 -6.88 3.54 -1.83
N THR A 72 -7.71 2.51 -1.98
CA THR A 72 -8.93 2.35 -1.14
C THR A 72 -8.76 1.44 0.07
N HIS A 73 -7.70 0.61 0.15
CA HIS A 73 -7.52 -0.38 1.22
C HIS A 73 -6.31 -0.14 2.12
N TYR A 74 -5.43 0.80 1.79
CA TYR A 74 -4.26 1.16 2.59
C TYR A 74 -4.33 2.64 2.99
N ASN A 75 -5.04 2.93 4.08
CA ASN A 75 -5.42 4.28 4.46
C ASN A 75 -5.04 4.65 5.89
N ASN A 76 -4.88 5.94 6.14
CA ASN A 76 -4.76 6.51 7.48
C ASN A 76 -5.99 7.38 7.74
N ALA A 77 -6.98 6.83 8.44
CA ALA A 77 -8.15 7.57 8.92
C ALA A 77 -8.47 7.07 10.33
N TYR A 78 -7.89 7.76 11.31
CA TYR A 78 -7.84 7.30 12.70
C TYR A 78 -9.20 7.27 13.39
N GLU A 79 -10.17 8.01 12.85
CA GLU A 79 -11.58 7.96 13.22
C GLU A 79 -12.17 6.56 13.07
N PHE A 80 -11.58 5.74 12.19
CA PHE A 80 -12.00 4.38 11.91
C PHE A 80 -11.05 3.32 12.48
N GLY A 81 -9.92 3.69 13.09
CA GLY A 81 -8.98 2.76 13.70
C GLY A 81 -7.51 3.04 13.34
N TRP A 82 -6.61 2.21 13.87
CA TRP A 82 -5.16 2.44 13.80
C TRP A 82 -4.47 1.60 12.73
N ASP A 83 -5.07 0.47 12.36
CA ASP A 83 -4.52 -0.41 11.33
C ASP A 83 -4.82 0.13 9.92
N LYS A 84 -3.93 -0.13 8.96
CA LYS A 84 -4.05 0.41 7.59
C LYS A 84 -5.32 -0.05 6.85
N THR A 85 -5.87 -1.19 7.26
CA THR A 85 -7.10 -1.78 6.71
C THR A 85 -8.35 -1.39 7.48
N ASP A 86 -8.21 -0.79 8.67
CA ASP A 86 -9.35 -0.41 9.51
C ASP A 86 -10.31 0.55 8.82
N PRO A 87 -9.85 1.62 8.12
CA PRO A 87 -10.74 2.52 7.41
C PRO A 87 -11.64 1.79 6.41
N TYR A 88 -11.06 0.91 5.60
CA TYR A 88 -11.83 0.13 4.63
C TYR A 88 -12.89 -0.76 5.29
N GLN A 89 -12.56 -1.38 6.42
CA GLN A 89 -13.46 -2.31 7.10
C GLN A 89 -14.58 -1.60 7.89
N LYS A 90 -14.30 -0.41 8.42
CA LYS A 90 -15.15 0.24 9.44
C LYS A 90 -15.87 1.50 8.94
N SER A 91 -15.44 2.11 7.83
CA SER A 91 -16.09 3.33 7.31
C SER A 91 -17.42 3.08 6.59
N GLY A 92 -17.85 1.83 6.41
CA GLY A 92 -19.04 1.49 5.62
C GLY A 92 -20.36 2.04 6.16
N ALA A 93 -20.43 2.31 7.47
CA ALA A 93 -21.60 2.90 8.12
C ALA A 93 -21.55 4.44 8.19
N PHE A 94 -20.56 5.07 7.58
CA PHE A 94 -20.41 6.53 7.61
C PHE A 94 -21.38 7.21 6.65
N GLU A 95 -22.26 8.06 7.18
CA GLU A 95 -23.24 8.82 6.40
C GLU A 95 -22.60 10.09 5.84
N LEU A 96 -22.33 10.09 4.53
CA LEU A 96 -21.72 11.21 3.81
C LEU A 96 -22.71 12.31 3.41
N LYS A 97 -24.01 12.10 3.58
CA LYS A 97 -25.04 13.09 3.19
C LYS A 97 -26.16 13.14 4.25
N PRO A 98 -26.66 14.34 4.62
CA PRO A 98 -26.25 15.66 4.12
C PRO A 98 -24.87 16.09 4.66
N TRP A 99 -24.11 16.85 3.85
CA TRP A 99 -22.79 17.35 4.25
C TRP A 99 -22.63 18.81 3.86
N GLN A 100 -22.21 19.63 4.83
CA GLN A 100 -22.06 21.07 4.70
C GLN A 100 -20.63 21.50 5.03
N VAL A 101 -20.12 22.47 4.27
CA VAL A 101 -18.82 23.10 4.51
C VAL A 101 -19.04 24.57 4.84
N THR A 102 -18.55 25.00 5.99
CA THR A 102 -18.65 26.41 6.42
C THR A 102 -17.31 27.12 6.23
N PHE A 103 -17.34 28.24 5.52
CA PHE A 103 -16.23 29.17 5.36
C PHE A 103 -16.44 30.36 6.29
N ASP A 104 -15.52 30.57 7.23
CA ASP A 104 -15.57 31.62 8.24
C ASP A 104 -14.15 32.20 8.51
N GLY A 105 -14.05 33.18 9.41
CA GLY A 105 -12.80 33.84 9.78
C GLY A 105 -12.54 35.10 8.95
N LEU A 106 -11.27 35.33 8.57
CA LEU A 106 -10.88 36.51 7.81
C LEU A 106 -11.17 36.31 6.31
N CYS A 107 -12.44 36.27 5.96
CA CYS A 107 -12.92 36.18 4.59
C CYS A 107 -13.93 37.30 4.28
N ALA A 108 -13.95 37.77 3.03
CA ALA A 108 -14.86 38.85 2.63
C ALA A 108 -16.32 38.37 2.49
N LYS A 109 -16.53 37.06 2.29
CA LYS A 109 -17.84 36.43 2.05
C LYS A 109 -17.93 35.10 2.79
N PRO A 110 -18.22 35.13 4.11
CA PRO A 110 -18.48 33.91 4.86
C PRO A 110 -19.77 33.24 4.39
N GLY A 111 -19.88 31.93 4.56
CA GLY A 111 -21.06 31.18 4.15
C GLY A 111 -20.92 29.68 4.37
N THR A 112 -22.06 28.99 4.42
CA THR A 112 -22.15 27.54 4.48
C THR A 112 -22.70 27.03 3.14
N PHE A 113 -22.04 26.04 2.58
CA PHE A 113 -22.35 25.48 1.27
C PHE A 113 -22.56 23.98 1.38
N ASP A 114 -23.53 23.45 0.65
CA ASP A 114 -23.68 22.02 0.47
C ASP A 114 -22.64 21.50 -0.52
N LEU A 115 -22.37 20.19 -0.49
CA LEU A 115 -21.42 19.57 -1.43
C LEU A 115 -21.82 19.82 -2.90
N ASP A 116 -23.12 19.84 -3.21
CA ASP A 116 -23.63 20.05 -4.56
C ASP A 116 -23.40 21.49 -5.06
N ASP A 117 -23.38 22.49 -4.16
CA ASP A 117 -23.02 23.87 -4.49
C ASP A 117 -21.54 23.99 -4.88
N LEU A 118 -20.66 23.28 -4.16
CA LEU A 118 -19.22 23.31 -4.38
C LEU A 118 -18.80 22.64 -5.68
N MET A 119 -19.47 21.55 -6.04
CA MET A 119 -19.17 20.82 -7.28
C MET A 119 -19.62 21.59 -8.54
N GLY A 120 -20.54 22.57 -8.39
CA GLY A 120 -21.12 23.34 -9.47
C GLY A 120 -21.94 22.46 -10.40
N MET A 121 -23.19 22.13 -10.04
CA MET A 121 -24.07 21.31 -10.89
C MET A 121 -24.15 21.91 -12.32
N PRO A 122 -23.79 21.17 -13.39
CA PRO A 122 -23.62 19.71 -13.51
C PRO A 122 -22.16 19.20 -13.40
N PHE A 123 -21.48 19.46 -12.28
CA PHE A 123 -20.07 19.15 -12.03
C PHE A 123 -19.07 19.90 -12.93
N SER A 124 -19.44 21.10 -13.39
CA SER A 124 -18.63 21.89 -14.34
C SER A 124 -17.31 22.39 -13.78
N HIS A 125 -17.09 22.30 -12.46
CA HIS A 125 -15.89 22.79 -11.79
C HIS A 125 -14.93 21.67 -11.35
N LEU A 126 -15.20 20.40 -11.67
CA LEU A 126 -14.31 19.31 -11.30
C LEU A 126 -13.11 19.23 -12.25
N GLU A 127 -11.93 19.02 -11.66
CA GLU A 127 -10.67 18.81 -12.37
C GLU A 127 -10.05 17.48 -11.93
N GLU A 128 -9.57 16.67 -12.89
CA GLU A 128 -8.71 15.54 -12.59
C GLU A 128 -7.27 16.02 -12.43
N ARG A 129 -6.62 15.64 -11.33
CA ARG A 129 -5.23 15.99 -11.03
C ARG A 129 -4.50 14.76 -10.54
N ILE A 130 -3.40 14.43 -11.20
CA ILE A 130 -2.55 13.28 -10.86
C ILE A 130 -1.45 13.80 -9.94
N TYR A 131 -1.41 13.27 -8.72
CA TYR A 131 -0.44 13.66 -7.70
C TYR A 131 0.23 12.44 -7.06
N ASP A 132 1.49 12.61 -6.69
CA ASP A 132 2.19 11.74 -5.74
C ASP A 132 1.79 12.11 -4.31
N PHE A 133 0.97 11.26 -3.67
CA PHE A 133 0.65 11.39 -2.25
C PHE A 133 1.75 10.74 -1.41
N ARG A 134 2.40 11.50 -0.52
CA ARG A 134 3.55 11.08 0.30
C ARG A 134 3.27 11.12 1.79
#